data_AF-A0A3N5PZ40-F1
#
_entry.id   AF-A0A3N5PZ40-F1
#
_cell.length_a   1.000
_cell.length_b   1.000
_cell.length_c   1.000
_cell.angle_alpha   90.00
_cell.angle_beta   90.00
_cell.angle_gamma   90.00
#
_symmetry.space_group_name_H-M   'P 1'
#
loop_
_entity.id
_entity.type
_entity.pdbx_description
1 polymer ?
#
loop_
_entity_poly.entity_id
_entity_poly.type
_entity_poly.pdbx_seq_one_letter_code
_entity_poly.pdbx_strand_id
1 'polypeptide(L)'
;MEPSRKIGITDLDVRHFIYTTFVGTSRPPTTLETADYFKISIAAVEGAYERLANAHHIALAPGSHGVWMAHPFSGLPTNYVTKVENKRYWGN
;
A
#
# COMPACT_ATOMS: atom_id res chain seq x y z
N MET A 1 -34.38 4.33 -13.87
CA MET A 1 -33.78 3.91 -12.58
C MET A 1 -32.36 3.51 -12.88
N GLU A 2 -31.39 4.38 -12.60
CA GLU A 2 -29.97 4.09 -12.77
C GLU A 2 -29.61 2.92 -11.82
N PRO A 3 -28.93 1.86 -12.27
CA PRO A 3 -28.49 0.82 -11.35
C PRO A 3 -27.49 1.43 -10.37
N SER A 4 -27.81 1.36 -9.08
CA SER A 4 -26.91 1.72 -7.98
C SER A 4 -25.57 1.01 -8.17
N ARG A 5 -24.54 1.76 -8.60
CA ARG A 5 -23.16 1.27 -8.65
C ARG A 5 -22.81 0.83 -7.24
N LYS A 6 -22.69 -0.48 -6.99
CA LYS A 6 -21.94 -0.94 -5.82
C LYS A 6 -20.55 -0.35 -5.99
N ILE A 7 -20.20 0.62 -5.16
CA ILE A 7 -18.86 1.20 -5.17
C ILE A 7 -17.96 0.13 -4.57
N GLY A 8 -17.49 -0.78 -5.42
CA GLY A 8 -16.45 -1.73 -5.07
C GLY A 8 -15.16 -0.96 -4.81
N ILE A 9 -14.34 -1.48 -3.91
CA ILE A 9 -13.02 -0.93 -3.59
C ILE A 9 -12.19 -0.87 -4.88
N THR A 10 -11.58 0.28 -5.14
CA THR A 10 -10.73 0.52 -6.30
C THR A 10 -9.26 0.36 -5.94
N ASP A 11 -8.40 0.21 -6.95
CA ASP A 11 -6.94 0.20 -6.74
C ASP A 11 -6.44 1.54 -6.15
N LEU A 12 -7.16 2.65 -6.43
CA LEU A 12 -6.85 3.96 -5.84
C LEU A 12 -7.12 3.98 -4.32
N ASP A 13 -8.21 3.34 -3.87
CA ASP A 13 -8.53 3.22 -2.44
C ASP A 13 -7.44 2.41 -1.73
N VAL A 14 -7.03 1.29 -2.33
CA VAL A 14 -5.94 0.45 -1.81
C VAL A 14 -4.62 1.23 -1.76
N ARG A 15 -4.29 1.98 -2.81
CA ARG A 15 -3.10 2.84 -2.84
C ARG A 15 -3.16 3.89 -1.73
N HIS A 16 -4.29 4.57 -1.55
CA HIS A 16 -4.45 5.56 -0.50
C HIS A 16 -4.24 4.96 0.90
N PHE A 17 -4.76 3.75 1.13
CA PHE A 17 -4.55 3.02 2.38
C PHE A 17 -3.08 2.67 2.64
N ILE A 18 -2.32 2.27 1.61
CA ILE A 18 -0.88 2.03 1.72
C ILE A 18 -0.15 3.30 2.21
N TYR A 19 -0.41 4.44 1.58
CA TYR A 19 0.28 5.70 1.90
C TYR A 19 -0.11 6.24 3.28
N THR A 20 -1.39 6.17 3.63
CA THR A 20 -1.85 6.58 4.97
C THR A 20 -1.25 5.69 6.06
N THR A 21 -1.09 4.39 5.80
CA THR A 21 -0.41 3.47 6.74
C THR A 21 1.08 3.82 6.88
N PHE A 22 1.78 4.14 5.78
CA PHE A 22 3.16 4.62 5.83
C PHE A 22 3.28 5.87 6.70
N VAL A 23 2.46 6.89 6.47
CA VAL A 23 2.44 8.14 7.26
C VAL A 23 2.12 7.87 8.74
N GLY A 24 1.22 6.92 9.00
CA GLY A 24 0.81 6.53 10.35
C GLY A 24 1.90 5.78 11.11
N THR A 25 2.57 4.83 10.48
CA THR A 25 3.31 3.74 11.14
C THR A 25 4.77 3.61 10.73
N SER A 26 5.24 4.42 9.76
CA SER A 26 6.56 4.29 9.12
C SER A 26 6.81 2.95 8.40
N ARG A 27 5.77 2.13 8.20
CA ARG A 27 5.85 0.87 7.43
C ARG A 27 4.62 0.72 6.52
N PRO A 28 4.70 -0.12 5.48
CA PRO A 28 3.51 -0.47 4.70
C PRO A 28 2.56 -1.38 5.51
N PRO A 29 1.28 -1.46 5.10
CA PRO A 29 0.38 -2.48 5.60
C PRO A 29 0.72 -3.85 5.00
N THR A 30 0.47 -4.90 5.78
CA THR A 30 0.45 -6.28 5.31
C THR A 30 -0.78 -6.54 4.43
N THR A 31 -0.77 -7.63 3.67
CA THR A 31 -1.95 -8.07 2.90
C THR A 31 -3.14 -8.39 3.81
N LEU A 32 -2.88 -8.99 4.99
CA LEU A 32 -3.90 -9.27 6.01
C LEU A 32 -4.50 -7.98 6.59
N GLU A 33 -3.68 -7.01 7.01
CA GLU A 33 -4.18 -5.72 7.53
C GLU A 33 -5.04 -4.99 6.51
N THR A 34 -4.67 -5.08 5.23
CA THR A 34 -5.43 -4.47 4.12
C THR A 34 -6.74 -5.20 3.86
N ALA A 35 -6.72 -6.54 3.88
CA ALA A 35 -7.92 -7.37 3.74
C ALA A 35 -8.91 -7.09 4.87
N ASP A 36 -8.41 -7.01 6.10
CA ASP A 36 -9.20 -6.71 7.29
C ASP A 36 -9.78 -5.31 7.28
N TYR A 37 -9.04 -4.32 6.78
CA TYR A 37 -9.51 -2.93 6.65
C TYR A 37 -10.66 -2.82 5.66
N PHE A 38 -10.50 -3.42 4.47
CA PHE A 38 -11.47 -3.33 3.39
C PHE A 38 -12.57 -4.40 3.43
N LYS A 39 -12.49 -5.38 4.35
CA LYS A 39 -13.40 -6.53 4.46
C LYS A 39 -13.49 -7.33 3.15
N ILE A 40 -12.34 -7.57 2.54
CA ILE A 40 -12.18 -8.38 1.31
C ILE A 40 -11.23 -9.55 1.56
N SER A 41 -11.14 -10.48 0.61
CA SER A 41 -10.19 -11.59 0.71
C SER A 41 -8.76 -11.11 0.51
N ILE A 42 -7.80 -11.85 1.10
CA ILE A 42 -6.36 -11.63 0.87
C ILE A 42 -6.04 -11.71 -0.63
N ALA A 43 -6.60 -12.68 -1.36
CA ALA A 43 -6.40 -12.81 -2.80
C ALA A 43 -6.86 -11.56 -3.60
N ALA A 44 -7.92 -10.88 -3.16
CA ALA A 44 -8.36 -9.64 -3.80
C ALA A 44 -7.38 -8.48 -3.56
N VAL A 45 -6.78 -8.42 -2.37
CA VAL A 45 -5.71 -7.47 -2.03
C VAL A 45 -4.45 -7.76 -2.85
N GLU A 46 -4.02 -9.02 -2.91
CA GLU A 46 -2.87 -9.46 -3.69
C GLU A 46 -3.01 -9.07 -5.16
N GLY A 47 -4.19 -9.30 -5.76
CA GLY A 47 -4.46 -8.86 -7.13
C GLY A 47 -4.45 -7.33 -7.29
N ALA A 48 -4.90 -6.56 -6.29
CA ALA A 48 -4.79 -5.09 -6.32
C ALA A 48 -3.33 -4.64 -6.22
N TYR A 49 -2.54 -5.28 -5.37
CA TYR A 49 -1.11 -5.00 -5.21
C TYR A 49 -0.34 -5.30 -6.49
N GLU A 50 -0.63 -6.42 -7.16
CA GLU A 50 -0.05 -6.75 -8.46
C GLU A 50 -0.40 -5.70 -9.52
N ARG A 51 -1.67 -5.26 -9.61
CA ARG A 51 -2.07 -4.20 -10.55
C ARG A 51 -1.37 -2.87 -10.27
N LEU A 52 -1.27 -2.48 -9.00
CA LEU A 52 -0.55 -1.28 -8.58
C LEU A 52 0.96 -1.37 -8.88
N ALA A 53 1.56 -2.55 -8.71
CA ALA A 53 2.96 -2.78 -9.02
C ALA A 53 3.23 -2.72 -10.53
N ASN A 54 2.36 -3.34 -11.33
CA ASN A 54 2.42 -3.28 -12.79
C ASN A 54 2.24 -1.84 -13.32
N ALA A 55 1.48 -1.01 -12.62
CA ALA A 55 1.32 0.42 -12.91
C ALA A 55 2.46 1.30 -12.34
N HIS A 56 3.51 0.69 -11.77
CA HIS A 56 4.65 1.37 -11.14
C HIS A 56 4.26 2.32 -9.98
N HIS A 57 3.12 2.12 -9.34
CA HIS A 57 2.69 2.90 -8.18
C HIS A 57 3.33 2.43 -6.88
N ILE A 58 3.65 1.14 -6.80
CA ILE A 58 4.35 0.49 -5.70
C ILE A 58 5.37 -0.52 -6.25
N ALA A 59 6.27 -1.01 -5.40
CA ALA A 59 7.10 -2.17 -5.68
C ALA A 59 6.81 -3.27 -4.65
N LEU A 60 6.69 -4.51 -5.11
CA LEU A 60 6.51 -5.69 -4.26
C LEU A 60 7.84 -6.39 -4.00
N ALA A 61 7.93 -7.03 -2.84
CA ALA A 61 9.04 -7.87 -2.46
C ALA A 61 9.07 -9.14 -3.33
N PRO A 62 10.20 -9.50 -3.95
CA PRO A 62 10.33 -10.68 -4.79
C PRO A 62 9.81 -11.94 -4.10
N GLY A 63 8.95 -12.70 -4.80
CA GLY A 63 8.37 -13.93 -4.27
C GLY A 63 7.26 -13.73 -3.22
N SER A 64 6.77 -12.50 -3.02
CA SER A 64 5.64 -12.23 -2.13
C SER A 64 4.83 -11.00 -2.57
N HIS A 65 3.74 -10.71 -1.87
CA HIS A 65 2.93 -9.49 -2.02
C HIS A 65 3.22 -8.46 -0.92
N GLY A 66 4.39 -8.54 -0.28
CA GLY A 66 4.83 -7.50 0.65
C GLY A 66 5.18 -6.21 -0.10
N VAL A 67 4.60 -5.07 0.28
CA VAL A 67 4.97 -3.78 -0.30
C VAL A 67 6.36 -3.38 0.18
N TRP A 68 7.30 -3.19 -0.73
CA TRP A 68 8.65 -2.68 -0.44
C TRP A 68 8.77 -1.19 -0.64
N MET A 69 8.09 -0.64 -1.65
CA MET A 69 8.15 0.78 -1.94
C MET A 69 6.78 1.30 -2.35
N ALA A 70 6.48 2.52 -1.93
CA ALA A 70 5.36 3.32 -2.39
C ALA A 70 5.86 4.78 -2.47
N HIS A 71 6.39 5.18 -3.63
CA HIS A 71 7.13 6.43 -3.78
C HIS A 71 6.38 7.65 -3.21
N PRO A 72 6.99 8.45 -2.31
CA PRO A 72 8.43 8.49 -1.99
C PRO A 72 8.87 7.54 -0.86
N PHE A 73 7.98 6.76 -0.26
CA PHE A 73 8.30 5.89 0.87
C PHE A 73 8.97 4.58 0.45
N SER A 74 10.00 4.21 1.20
CA SER A 74 10.58 2.87 1.22
C SER A 74 10.22 2.18 2.53
N GLY A 75 9.75 0.94 2.43
CA GLY A 75 9.59 0.00 3.53
C GLY A 75 10.91 -0.64 3.99
N LEU A 76 12.01 -0.39 3.25
CA LEU A 76 13.36 -0.83 3.61
C LEU A 76 14.21 0.36 4.06
N PRO A 77 15.10 0.19 5.06
CA PRO A 77 16.07 1.22 5.43
C PRO A 77 16.97 1.61 4.25
N THR A 78 17.06 2.90 3.97
CA THR A 78 17.99 3.48 2.98
C THR A 78 18.83 4.61 3.59
N ASN A 79 19.79 5.13 2.83
CA ASN A 79 20.59 6.29 3.26
C ASN A 79 19.83 7.62 3.18
N TYR A 80 18.65 7.65 2.52
CA TYR A 80 17.81 8.83 2.39
C TYR A 80 16.78 8.89 3.51
N VAL A 81 17.19 9.44 4.64
CA VAL A 81 16.37 9.47 5.86
C VAL A 81 15.68 10.82 6.03
N THR A 82 14.36 10.81 6.14
CA THR A 82 13.58 11.99 6.52
C THR A 82 13.03 11.81 7.92
N LYS A 83 13.14 12.84 8.76
CA LYS A 83 12.51 12.89 10.08
C LYS A 83 11.41 13.94 10.10
N VAL A 84 10.24 13.55 10.57
CA VAL A 84 9.11 14.46 10.81
C VAL A 84 8.63 14.20 12.24
N GLU A 85 8.74 15.20 13.11
CA GLU A 85 8.53 15.05 14.55
C GLU A 85 9.34 13.84 15.11
N ASN A 86 8.66 12.89 15.75
CA ASN A 86 9.25 11.67 16.31
C ASN A 86 9.29 10.49 15.32
N LYS A 87 8.90 10.69 14.05
CA LYS A 87 8.86 9.63 13.04
C LYS A 87 10.04 9.71 12.08
N ARG A 88 10.52 8.53 11.68
CA ARG A 88 11.58 8.36 10.68
C ARG A 88 11.00 7.65 9.46
N TYR A 89 11.40 8.12 8.28
CA TYR A 89 11.03 7.55 6.99
C TYR A 89 12.29 7.36 6.14
N TRP A 90 12.20 6.43 5.19
CA TRP A 90 13.23 6.17 4.19
C TRP A 90 12.68 6.44 2.80
N GLY A 91 13.48 7.09 1.96
CA GLY A 91 13.17 7.31 0.55
C GLY A 91 14.11 6.57 -0.39
N ASN A 92 13.87 6.70 -1.69
CA ASN A 92 14.75 6.18 -2.74
C ASN A 92 15.12 7.30 -3.71
#